data_AF-A0A816GF40-F1
#
_entry.id   AF-A0A816GF40-F1
#
_cell.length_a   1.000
_cell.length_b   1.000
_cell.length_c   1.000
_cell.angle_alpha   90.00
_cell.angle_beta   90.00
_cell.angle_gamma   90.00
#
_symmetry.space_group_name_H-M   'P 1'
#
loop_
_entity.id
_entity.type
_entity.pdbx_description
1 polymer ?
#
loop_
_entity_poly.entity_id
_entity_poly.type
_entity_poly.pdbx_seq_one_letter_code
_entity_poly.pdbx_strand_id
1 'polypeptide(L)'
;MAIITEGMYPIFLILAEIFGLLSVILVGLLFDGRIYTDTYNWPKNPFTYHPLMMTLGLVFCYGNAILIYRTFRTTPKLFVKVGHALFLILSLVLGIFGFIAIIRSKNLGKRSHFMTYHSWLGLTTLILFVFSMDLWFCLFLISTNEFRNSKNVHAK
;
A
#
# COMPACT_ATOMS: atom_id res chain seq x y z
N MET A 1 25.03 -5.88 20.81
CA MET A 1 23.86 -5.18 20.24
C MET A 1 23.22 -5.93 19.07
N ALA A 2 23.97 -6.38 18.05
CA ALA A 2 23.39 -7.04 16.87
C ALA A 2 22.58 -8.33 17.18
N ILE A 3 23.01 -9.16 18.14
CA ILE A 3 22.30 -10.42 18.48
C ILE A 3 20.93 -10.16 19.13
N ILE A 4 20.82 -9.08 19.92
CA ILE A 4 19.57 -8.69 20.59
C ILE A 4 18.56 -8.16 19.55
N THR A 5 19.03 -7.40 18.54
CA THR A 5 18.16 -6.86 17.49
C THR A 5 17.62 -7.91 16.54
N GLU A 6 18.37 -8.99 16.27
CA GLU A 6 17.90 -10.09 15.40
C GLU A 6 16.83 -10.95 16.09
N GLY A 7 16.89 -11.12 17.42
CA GLY A 7 15.86 -11.81 18.20
C GLY A 7 14.57 -10.99 18.41
N MET A 8 14.68 -9.66 18.50
CA MET A 8 13.53 -8.76 18.71
C MET A 8 12.78 -8.42 17.41
N TYR A 9 13.46 -8.44 16.26
CA TYR A 9 12.85 -8.14 14.96
C TYR A 9 11.58 -8.96 14.64
N PRO A 10 11.55 -10.30 14.79
CA PRO A 10 10.34 -11.08 14.50
C PRO A 10 9.18 -10.72 15.44
N ILE A 11 9.45 -10.34 16.69
CA ILE A 11 8.43 -9.90 17.64
C ILE A 11 7.78 -8.60 17.15
N PHE A 12 8.59 -7.61 16.75
CA PHE A 12 8.08 -6.36 16.19
C PHE A 12 7.31 -6.58 14.89
N LEU A 13 7.75 -7.51 14.04
CA LEU A 13 7.06 -7.85 12.80
C LEU A 13 5.67 -8.45 13.09
N ILE A 14 5.59 -9.43 13.99
CA ILE A 14 4.31 -10.05 14.39
C ILE A 14 3.37 -9.00 14.99
N LEU A 15 3.88 -8.12 15.85
CA LEU A 15 3.09 -7.02 16.41
C LEU A 15 2.57 -6.09 15.30
N ALA A 16 3.42 -5.68 14.36
CA ALA A 16 3.03 -4.82 13.25
C ALA A 16 1.93 -5.47 12.38
N GLU A 17 2.04 -6.77 12.09
CA GLU A 17 1.02 -7.52 11.35
C GLU A 17 -0.31 -7.60 12.13
N ILE A 18 -0.26 -7.88 13.43
CA ILE A 18 -1.45 -7.91 14.29
C ILE A 18 -2.15 -6.55 14.30
N PHE A 19 -1.41 -5.46 14.54
CA PHE A 19 -1.97 -4.11 14.54
C PHE A 19 -2.48 -3.70 13.16
N GLY A 20 -1.76 -4.06 12.10
CA GLY A 20 -2.16 -3.82 10.72
C GLY A 20 -3.48 -4.51 10.37
N LEU A 21 -3.57 -5.83 10.60
CA LEU A 21 -4.79 -6.60 10.37
C LEU A 21 -5.95 -6.12 11.25
N LEU A 22 -5.67 -5.84 12.52
CA LEU A 22 -6.66 -5.30 13.45
C LEU A 22 -7.22 -3.96 12.94
N SER A 23 -6.38 -3.06 12.41
CA SER A 23 -6.84 -1.79 11.86
C SER A 23 -7.77 -1.98 10.66
N VAL A 24 -7.47 -2.91 9.76
CA VAL A 24 -8.31 -3.25 8.61
C VAL A 24 -9.65 -3.84 9.06
N ILE A 25 -9.62 -4.75 10.03
CA ILE A 25 -10.84 -5.37 10.59
C ILE A 25 -11.70 -4.31 11.29
N LEU A 26 -11.10 -3.44 12.11
CA LEU A 26 -11.84 -2.39 12.81
C LEU A 26 -12.48 -1.39 11.86
N VAL A 27 -11.75 -0.92 10.84
CA VAL A 27 -12.33 -0.06 9.79
C VAL A 27 -13.42 -0.82 9.04
N GLY A 28 -13.18 -2.09 8.71
CA GLY A 28 -14.18 -2.96 8.08
C GLY A 28 -15.47 -3.03 8.88
N LEU A 29 -15.39 -3.25 10.19
CA LEU A 29 -16.54 -3.37 11.10
C LEU A 29 -17.23 -2.04 11.40
N LEU A 30 -16.46 -0.96 11.60
CA LEU A 30 -17.01 0.38 11.85
C LEU A 30 -17.85 0.88 10.68
N PHE A 31 -17.40 0.53 9.46
CA PHE A 31 -18.05 0.87 8.22
C PHE A 31 -18.83 -0.35 7.65
N ASP A 32 -19.07 -1.41 8.43
CA ASP A 32 -19.96 -2.51 8.05
C ASP A 32 -21.41 -2.16 8.38
N GLY A 33 -22.36 -2.68 7.60
CA GLY A 33 -23.78 -2.32 7.64
C GLY A 33 -24.59 -2.80 8.83
N ARG A 34 -23.91 -3.15 9.91
CA ARG A 34 -24.52 -3.51 11.20
C ARG A 34 -24.83 -2.30 12.07
N ILE A 35 -24.19 -1.14 11.81
CA ILE A 35 -24.40 0.12 12.57
C ILE A 35 -25.10 1.19 11.72
N TYR A 36 -24.92 1.18 10.40
CA TYR A 36 -25.62 2.03 9.44
C TYR A 36 -26.30 1.13 8.41
N THR A 37 -27.57 1.35 8.06
CA THR A 37 -28.24 0.58 6.99
C THR A 37 -27.66 0.94 5.60
N ASP A 38 -27.48 -0.05 4.71
CA ASP A 38 -26.98 0.06 3.31
C ASP A 38 -25.47 0.36 3.11
N THR A 39 -24.57 -0.21 3.90
CA THR A 39 -23.16 0.25 3.98
C THR A 39 -22.23 -0.31 2.91
N TYR A 40 -22.39 -1.57 2.47
CA TYR A 40 -21.65 -2.12 1.32
C TYR A 40 -22.53 -2.16 0.06
N ASN A 41 -22.89 -0.98 -0.42
CA ASN A 41 -23.70 -0.84 -1.62
C ASN A 41 -23.07 0.19 -2.55
N TRP A 42 -22.21 -0.25 -3.48
CA TRP A 42 -21.50 0.64 -4.40
C TRP A 42 -22.38 1.71 -5.08
N PRO A 43 -23.59 1.40 -5.60
CA PRO A 43 -24.44 2.42 -6.19
C PRO A 43 -25.05 3.40 -5.19
N LYS A 44 -25.28 3.02 -3.93
CA LYS A 44 -25.94 3.88 -2.92
C LYS A 44 -24.97 4.59 -1.98
N ASN A 45 -23.96 3.88 -1.50
CA ASN A 45 -23.02 4.36 -0.50
C ASN A 45 -21.58 3.91 -0.82
N PRO A 46 -20.95 4.48 -1.86
CA PRO A 46 -19.57 4.16 -2.20
C PRO A 46 -18.57 4.68 -1.16
N PHE A 47 -18.96 5.60 -0.27
CA PHE A 47 -18.05 6.19 0.73
C PHE A 47 -17.44 5.14 1.66
N THR A 48 -18.19 4.11 2.03
CA THR A 48 -17.74 3.01 2.88
C THR A 48 -16.46 2.33 2.38
N TYR A 49 -16.33 2.20 1.06
CA TYR A 49 -15.16 1.58 0.45
C TYR A 49 -13.93 2.48 0.54
N HIS A 50 -14.09 3.81 0.69
CA HIS A 50 -12.98 4.74 0.75
C HIS A 50 -12.03 4.48 1.93
N PRO A 51 -12.46 4.52 3.20
CA PRO A 51 -11.57 4.28 4.34
C PRO A 51 -11.05 2.84 4.34
N LEU A 52 -11.88 1.86 3.98
CA LEU A 52 -11.47 0.45 3.90
C LEU A 52 -10.30 0.25 2.90
N MET A 53 -10.47 0.73 1.66
CA MET A 53 -9.46 0.57 0.61
C MET A 53 -8.20 1.39 0.90
N MET A 54 -8.33 2.58 1.51
CA MET A 54 -7.19 3.40 1.90
C MET A 54 -6.38 2.75 3.03
N THR A 55 -7.03 2.21 4.06
CA THR A 55 -6.34 1.49 5.15
C THR A 55 -5.70 0.20 4.65
N LEU A 56 -6.39 -0.57 3.81
CA LEU A 56 -5.83 -1.81 3.27
C LEU A 56 -4.64 -1.52 2.33
N GLY A 57 -4.77 -0.56 1.42
CA GLY A 57 -3.72 -0.22 0.45
C GLY A 57 -2.55 0.53 1.08
N LEU A 58 -2.77 1.76 1.51
CA LEU A 58 -1.72 2.70 1.90
C LEU A 58 -1.15 2.46 3.30
N VAL A 59 -1.85 1.73 4.17
CA VAL A 59 -1.35 1.41 5.52
C VAL A 59 -0.81 -0.02 5.54
N PHE A 60 -1.67 -1.01 5.27
CA PHE A 60 -1.29 -2.41 5.41
C PHE A 60 -0.36 -2.90 4.28
N CYS A 61 -0.81 -2.84 3.02
CA CYS A 61 0.00 -3.32 1.88
C CYS A 61 1.29 -2.51 1.71
N TYR A 62 1.21 -1.18 1.82
CA TYR A 62 2.40 -0.33 1.72
C TYR A 62 3.39 -0.55 2.88
N GLY A 63 2.91 -0.71 4.12
CA GLY A 63 3.75 -1.03 5.27
C GLY A 63 4.53 -2.34 5.06
N ASN A 64 3.84 -3.35 4.53
CA ASN A 64 4.45 -4.63 4.18
C ASN A 64 5.44 -4.53 3.01
N ALA A 65 5.18 -3.66 2.03
CA ALA A 65 6.14 -3.36 0.97
C ALA A 65 7.46 -2.81 1.53
N ILE A 66 7.41 -1.91 2.52
CA ILE A 66 8.61 -1.31 3.13
C ILE A 66 9.41 -2.37 3.92
N LEU A 67 8.72 -3.28 4.61
CA LEU A 67 9.36 -4.28 5.47
C LEU A 67 9.94 -5.48 4.71
N ILE A 68 9.51 -5.75 3.48
CA ILE A 68 9.84 -6.99 2.76
C ILE A 68 11.35 -7.25 2.60
N TYR A 69 12.16 -6.22 2.36
CA TYR A 69 13.62 -6.35 2.24
C TYR A 69 14.29 -6.70 3.57
N ARG A 70 13.64 -6.35 4.68
CA ARG A 70 14.13 -6.66 6.02
C ARG A 70 13.67 -8.05 6.47
N THR A 71 12.49 -8.50 6.04
CA THR A 71 11.95 -9.82 6.38
C THR A 71 12.68 -10.92 5.61
N PHE A 72 12.89 -10.74 4.31
CA PHE A 72 13.43 -11.79 3.43
C PHE A 72 14.92 -11.60 3.12
N ARG A 73 15.76 -11.45 4.15
CA ARG A 73 17.22 -11.24 3.98
C ARG A 73 17.96 -12.40 3.33
N THR A 74 17.47 -13.63 3.51
CA THR A 74 18.12 -14.87 3.05
C THR A 74 17.61 -15.35 1.69
N THR A 75 16.54 -14.73 1.18
CA THR A 75 15.90 -15.10 -0.10
C THR A 75 16.64 -14.43 -1.27
N PRO A 76 16.67 -15.01 -2.48
CA PRO A 76 17.34 -14.39 -3.61
C PRO A 76 16.77 -12.99 -3.88
N LYS A 77 17.66 -12.02 -4.11
CA LYS A 77 17.31 -10.60 -4.27
C LYS A 77 16.24 -10.35 -5.34
N LEU A 78 16.14 -11.21 -6.35
CA LEU A 78 15.12 -11.12 -7.40
C LEU A 78 13.70 -11.32 -6.83
N PHE A 79 13.48 -12.35 -6.02
CA PHE A 79 12.17 -12.63 -5.43
C PHE A 79 11.72 -11.51 -4.49
N VAL A 80 12.63 -10.99 -3.67
CA VAL A 80 12.35 -9.88 -2.75
C VAL A 80 11.98 -8.61 -3.51
N LYS A 81 12.69 -8.31 -4.61
CA LYS A 81 12.35 -7.18 -5.48
C LYS A 81 10.98 -7.34 -6.14
N VAL A 82 10.63 -8.54 -6.62
CA VAL A 82 9.32 -8.82 -7.20
C VAL A 82 8.22 -8.68 -6.15
N GLY A 83 8.41 -9.26 -4.95
CA GLY A 83 7.45 -9.12 -3.85
C GLY A 83 7.21 -7.66 -3.47
N HIS A 84 8.27 -6.85 -3.39
CA HIS A 84 8.16 -5.41 -3.13
C HIS A 84 7.32 -4.70 -4.20
N ALA A 85 7.59 -4.98 -5.49
CA ALA A 85 6.83 -4.42 -6.59
C ALA A 85 5.34 -4.82 -6.51
N LEU A 86 5.04 -6.09 -6.21
CA LEU A 86 3.68 -6.59 -6.09
C LEU A 86 2.90 -5.86 -5.00
N PHE A 87 3.47 -5.69 -3.80
CA PHE A 87 2.80 -4.97 -2.72
C PHE A 87 2.60 -3.48 -3.02
N LEU A 88 3.55 -2.83 -3.68
CA LEU A 88 3.41 -1.43 -4.09
C LEU A 88 2.33 -1.24 -5.18
N ILE A 89 2.27 -2.14 -6.18
CA ILE A 89 1.23 -2.12 -7.21
C ILE A 89 -0.14 -2.38 -6.57
N LEU A 90 -0.24 -3.36 -5.67
CA LEU A 90 -1.48 -3.65 -4.94
C LEU A 90 -1.94 -2.43 -4.12
N SER A 91 -1.02 -1.78 -3.40
CA SER A 91 -1.28 -0.53 -2.68
C SER A 91 -1.79 0.57 -3.60
N LEU A 92 -1.18 0.74 -4.78
CA LEU A 92 -1.61 1.75 -5.76
C LEU A 92 -3.03 1.50 -6.25
N VAL A 93 -3.32 0.26 -6.66
CA VAL A 93 -4.64 -0.13 -7.18
C VAL A 93 -5.71 0.12 -6.12
N LEU A 94 -5.49 -0.32 -4.87
CA LEU A 94 -6.41 -0.09 -3.76
C LEU A 94 -6.59 1.41 -3.46
N GLY A 95 -5.51 2.20 -3.48
CA GLY A 95 -5.57 3.65 -3.31
C GLY A 95 -6.40 4.35 -4.39
N ILE A 96 -6.23 3.95 -5.66
CA ILE A 96 -7.03 4.46 -6.78
C ILE A 96 -8.51 4.10 -6.60
N PHE A 97 -8.83 2.86 -6.23
CA PHE A 97 -10.21 2.44 -5.94
C PHE A 97 -10.82 3.26 -4.80
N GLY A 98 -10.08 3.50 -3.71
CA GLY A 98 -10.51 4.38 -2.63
C GLY A 98 -10.79 5.81 -3.11
N PHE A 99 -9.98 6.34 -4.02
CA PHE A 99 -10.16 7.69 -4.57
C PHE A 99 -11.40 7.78 -5.49
N ILE A 100 -11.62 6.76 -6.32
CA ILE A 100 -12.83 6.66 -7.17
C ILE A 100 -14.09 6.61 -6.29
N ALA A 101 -14.04 5.86 -5.19
CA ALA A 101 -15.15 5.72 -4.24
C ALA A 101 -15.59 7.06 -3.63
N ILE A 102 -14.63 7.90 -3.21
CA ILE A 102 -14.95 9.22 -2.65
C ILE A 102 -15.45 10.22 -3.70
N ILE A 103 -14.89 10.20 -4.91
CA ILE A 103 -15.39 11.05 -6.02
C ILE A 103 -16.84 10.69 -6.34
N ARG A 104 -17.14 9.39 -6.46
CA ARG A 104 -18.50 8.92 -6.72
C ARG A 104 -19.48 9.29 -5.61
N SER A 105 -19.07 9.16 -4.35
CA SER A 105 -19.88 9.58 -3.20
C SER A 105 -20.23 11.07 -3.25
N LYS A 106 -19.25 11.93 -3.55
CA LYS A 106 -19.47 13.38 -3.68
C LYS A 106 -20.39 13.73 -4.86
N ASN A 107 -20.24 13.03 -5.99
CA ASN A 107 -21.13 13.18 -7.15
C ASN A 107 -22.59 12.85 -6.81
N LEU A 108 -22.82 11.72 -6.13
CA LEU A 108 -24.16 11.30 -5.69
C LEU A 108 -24.77 12.32 -4.72
N GLY A 109 -23.97 12.86 -3.81
CA GLY A 109 -24.39 13.88 -2.85
C GLY A 109 -24.42 15.31 -3.38
N LYS A 110 -24.07 15.55 -4.66
CA LYS A 110 -23.91 16.88 -5.28
C LYS A 110 -23.07 17.86 -4.43
N ARG A 111 -22.00 17.36 -3.79
CA ARG A 111 -21.11 18.16 -2.93
C ARG A 111 -19.87 18.62 -3.69
N SER A 112 -19.34 19.79 -3.34
CA SER A 112 -18.10 20.29 -3.93
C SER A 112 -16.91 19.37 -3.63
N HIS A 113 -16.02 19.22 -4.62
CA HIS A 113 -14.80 18.42 -4.51
C HIS A 113 -13.66 19.23 -3.88
N PHE A 114 -12.70 18.54 -3.24
CA PHE A 114 -11.43 19.12 -2.77
C PHE A 114 -11.46 20.36 -1.85
N MET A 115 -12.55 20.60 -1.13
CA MET A 115 -12.65 21.76 -0.22
C MET A 115 -12.01 21.55 1.17
N THR A 116 -11.54 20.33 1.49
CA THR A 116 -10.97 20.02 2.82
C THR A 116 -9.47 19.79 2.76
N TYR A 117 -8.76 20.13 3.84
CA TYR A 117 -7.32 19.83 3.98
C TYR A 117 -7.02 18.34 3.81
N HIS A 118 -7.89 17.46 4.31
CA HIS A 118 -7.76 16.01 4.11
C HIS A 118 -7.75 15.63 2.63
N SER A 119 -8.61 16.25 1.82
CA SER A 119 -8.69 15.97 0.38
C SER A 119 -7.45 16.45 -0.38
N TRP A 120 -6.84 17.55 0.08
CA TRP A 120 -5.58 18.06 -0.47
C TRP A 120 -4.42 17.14 -0.10
N LEU A 121 -4.27 16.79 1.18
CA LEU A 121 -3.23 15.88 1.64
C LEU A 121 -3.34 14.51 0.96
N GLY A 122 -4.55 13.95 0.88
CA GLY A 122 -4.77 12.67 0.21
C GLY A 122 -4.42 12.69 -1.28
N LEU A 123 -4.74 13.79 -1.99
CA LEU A 123 -4.35 13.95 -3.39
C LEU A 123 -2.83 14.05 -3.55
N THR A 124 -2.17 14.88 -2.73
CA THR A 124 -0.71 15.03 -2.74
C THR A 124 -0.01 13.71 -2.42
N THR A 125 -0.49 12.95 -1.42
CA THR A 125 0.06 11.63 -1.10
C THR A 125 -0.06 10.67 -2.27
N LEU A 126 -1.20 10.62 -2.96
CA LEU A 126 -1.38 9.73 -4.11
C LEU A 126 -0.44 10.10 -5.27
N ILE A 127 -0.29 11.40 -5.55
CA ILE A 127 0.62 11.91 -6.57
C ILE A 127 2.07 11.53 -6.23
N LEU A 128 2.51 11.82 -5.00
CA LEU A 128 3.86 11.46 -4.53
C LEU A 128 4.10 9.96 -4.57
N PHE A 129 3.08 9.16 -4.27
CA PHE A 129 3.16 7.71 -4.30
C PHE A 129 3.42 7.19 -5.71
N VAL A 130 2.72 7.71 -6.73
CA VAL A 130 2.96 7.36 -8.14
C VAL A 130 4.37 7.75 -8.56
N PHE A 131 4.80 8.99 -8.29
CA PHE A 131 6.17 9.42 -8.60
C PHE A 131 7.25 8.57 -7.92
N SER A 132 7.02 8.19 -6.67
CA SER A 132 7.95 7.33 -5.91
C SER A 132 8.04 5.94 -6.54
N MET A 133 6.92 5.42 -7.06
CA MET A 133 6.83 4.15 -7.76
C MET A 133 7.57 4.18 -9.10
N ASP A 134 7.39 5.24 -9.89
CA ASP A 134 8.08 5.43 -11.17
C ASP A 134 9.60 5.53 -10.99
N LEU A 135 10.04 6.31 -9.99
CA LEU A 135 11.45 6.42 -9.63
C LEU A 135 12.03 5.07 -9.22
N TRP A 136 11.30 4.31 -8.40
CA TRP A 136 11.72 2.97 -7.99
C TRP A 136 11.84 2.03 -9.19
N PHE A 137 10.87 2.05 -10.11
CA PHE A 137 10.88 1.21 -11.31
C PHE A 137 12.07 1.54 -12.23
N CYS A 138 12.36 2.83 -12.45
CA CYS A 138 13.54 3.27 -13.19
C CYS A 138 14.85 2.76 -12.57
N LEU A 139 15.00 2.89 -11.25
CA LEU A 139 16.17 2.39 -10.53
C LEU A 139 16.27 0.86 -10.57
N PHE A 140 15.14 0.16 -10.51
CA PHE A 140 15.08 -1.30 -10.64
C PHE A 140 15.56 -1.76 -12.03
N LEU A 141 15.10 -1.10 -13.11
CA LEU A 141 15.52 -1.41 -14.47
C LEU A 141 17.02 -1.14 -14.69
N ILE A 142 17.55 -0.03 -14.18
CA ILE A 142 18.99 0.27 -14.26
C ILE A 142 19.81 -0.82 -13.54
N SER A 143 19.44 -1.16 -12.30
CA SER A 143 20.13 -2.17 -11.49
C SER A 143 20.13 -3.57 -12.14
N THR A 144 19.05 -3.94 -12.86
CA THR A 144 18.97 -5.23 -13.55
C THR A 144 19.81 -5.26 -14.82
N ASN A 145 19.87 -4.15 -15.56
CA ASN A 145 20.71 -4.00 -16.75
C ASN A 145 22.20 -4.12 -16.41
N GLU A 146 22.66 -3.48 -15.34
CA GLU A 146 24.06 -3.57 -14.89
C GLU A 146 24.43 -4.99 -14.44
N PHE A 147 23.56 -5.66 -13.67
CA PHE A 147 23.79 -7.04 -13.24
C PHE A 147 23.86 -8.01 -14.41
N ARG A 148 23.01 -7.84 -15.43
CA ARG A 148 23.07 -8.63 -16.66
C ARG A 148 24.37 -8.38 -17.43
N ASN A 149 24.81 -7.12 -17.53
CA ASN A 149 26.03 -6.77 -18.25
C ASN A 149 27.28 -7.36 -17.58
N SER A 150 27.38 -7.31 -16.25
CA SER A 150 28.51 -7.88 -15.49
C SER A 150 28.65 -9.39 -15.71
N LYS A 151 27.55 -10.16 -15.73
CA LYS A 151 27.60 -11.60 -16.01
C LYS A 151 28.09 -11.92 -17.42
N ASN A 152 27.70 -11.11 -18.40
CA ASN A 152 28.11 -11.32 -19.79
C ASN A 152 29.60 -11.02 -20.01
N VAL A 153 30.18 -10.08 -19.26
CA VAL A 153 31.62 -9.78 -19.31
C VAL A 153 32.47 -10.90 -18.71
N HIS A 154 32.02 -11.56 -17.65
CA HIS A 154 32.77 -12.67 -17.02
C HIS A 154 32.55 -14.04 -17.67
N ALA A 155 31.61 -14.14 -18.63
CA ALA A 155 31.35 -15.37 -19.38
C ALA A 155 32.12 -15.45 -20.71
N LYS A 156 32.96 -14.45 -21.03
CA LYS A 156 33.81 -14.38 -22.23
C LYS A 156 35.27 -14.50 -21.82
#